data_AF-A0A5D2GTM6-F1
#
_entry.id   AF-A0A5D2GTM6-F1
#
_cell.length_a   1.000
_cell.length_b   1.000
_cell.length_c   1.000
_cell.angle_alpha   90.00
_cell.angle_beta   90.00
_cell.angle_gamma   90.00
#
_symmetry.space_group_name_H-M   'P 1'
#
loop_
_entity.id
_entity.type
_entity.pdbx_description
1 polymer ?
#
loop_
_entity_poly.entity_id
_entity_poly.type
_entity_poly.pdbx_seq_one_letter_code
_entity_poly.pdbx_strand_id
1 'polypeptide(L)'
;MHEFTGTTAVVLTQANITSNNSSVPFATLVAVNDPLRTGPEPDSELIGNVQGISLLAGSNASSTQYIEFGFNTGKFNGSSLSVFSRGDPGLAVVGGRGQFAMATGTAQFNPILINSTNVIIEFNFTVVHY
;
A
#
# COMPACT_ATOMS: atom_id res chain seq x y z
N MET A 1 -7.98 0.42 1.31
CA MET A 1 -6.98 1.51 1.41
C MET A 1 -7.47 2.67 0.57
N HIS A 2 -7.37 3.89 1.09
CA HIS A 2 -7.72 5.12 0.39
C HIS A 2 -6.47 5.98 0.27
N GLU A 3 -5.94 6.14 -0.93
CA GLU A 3 -4.80 6.98 -1.24
C GLU A 3 -5.29 8.33 -1.78
N PHE A 4 -4.72 9.41 -1.28
CA PHE A 4 -4.92 10.78 -1.74
C PHE A 4 -3.59 11.32 -2.27
N THR A 5 -3.46 11.39 -3.60
CA THR A 5 -2.22 11.80 -4.26
C THR A 5 -1.79 13.20 -3.82
N GLY A 6 -0.53 13.35 -3.42
CA GLY A 6 0.04 14.60 -2.89
C GLY A 6 -0.32 14.89 -1.43
N THR A 7 -1.18 14.09 -0.79
CA THR A 7 -1.57 14.27 0.62
C THR A 7 -1.11 13.09 1.48
N THR A 8 -1.52 11.87 1.13
CA THR A 8 -1.15 10.65 1.86
C THR A 8 -0.14 9.79 1.10
N ALA A 9 -0.08 9.94 -0.24
CA ALA A 9 1.02 9.47 -1.07
C ALA A 9 1.79 10.65 -1.66
N VAL A 10 3.03 10.85 -1.20
CA VAL A 10 3.85 12.04 -1.52
C VAL A 10 5.15 11.63 -2.17
N VAL A 11 5.47 12.23 -3.32
CA VAL A 11 6.75 12.04 -4.00
C VAL A 11 7.87 12.68 -3.16
N LEU A 12 8.84 11.87 -2.75
CA LEU A 12 10.03 12.32 -2.02
C LEU A 12 11.14 12.76 -2.96
N THR A 13 11.37 11.96 -4.01
CA THR A 13 12.41 12.24 -5.00
C THR A 13 12.12 11.50 -6.29
N GLN A 14 12.66 12.03 -7.38
CA GLN A 14 12.58 11.48 -8.72
C GLN A 14 13.92 11.69 -9.40
N ALA A 15 14.45 10.65 -10.07
CA ALA A 15 15.67 10.79 -10.85
C ALA A 15 15.44 11.74 -12.04
N ASN A 16 16.40 12.63 -12.29
CA ASN A 16 16.37 13.51 -13.47
C ASN A 16 16.78 12.72 -14.72
N ILE A 17 15.79 12.19 -15.44
CA ILE A 17 15.98 11.38 -16.65
C ILE A 17 15.35 12.08 -17.86
N THR A 18 16.02 12.01 -19.01
CA THR A 18 15.69 12.75 -20.23
C THR A 18 14.37 12.33 -20.92
N SER A 19 13.75 11.23 -20.50
CA SER A 19 12.58 10.64 -21.16
C SER A 19 11.50 10.16 -20.18
N ASN A 20 10.93 11.06 -19.38
CA ASN A 20 9.86 10.73 -18.44
C ASN A 20 8.51 11.37 -18.81
N ASN A 21 8.04 11.12 -20.04
CA ASN A 21 6.73 11.62 -20.51
C ASN A 21 5.55 10.73 -20.04
N SER A 22 5.75 9.92 -19.00
CA SER A 22 4.73 9.05 -18.42
C SER A 22 3.94 9.79 -17.33
N SER A 23 2.64 9.50 -17.22
CA SER A 23 1.82 9.94 -16.08
C SER A 23 2.28 9.34 -14.75
N VAL A 24 3.00 8.21 -14.80
CA VAL A 24 3.61 7.54 -13.66
C VAL A 24 5.13 7.49 -13.90
N PRO A 25 5.88 8.46 -13.36
CA PRO A 25 7.27 8.61 -13.73
C PRO A 25 8.17 7.50 -13.17
N PHE A 26 9.02 6.92 -14.03
CA PHE A 26 10.06 5.97 -13.60
C PHE A 26 11.06 6.64 -12.64
N ALA A 27 11.64 5.82 -11.76
CA ALA A 27 12.62 6.21 -10.74
C ALA A 27 12.10 7.26 -9.75
N THR A 28 10.86 7.08 -9.31
CA THR A 28 10.19 7.95 -8.33
C THR A 28 9.99 7.21 -7.02
N LEU A 29 10.45 7.79 -5.92
CA LEU A 29 10.23 7.30 -4.57
C LEU A 29 9.06 8.05 -3.93
N VAL A 30 8.10 7.31 -3.41
CA VAL A 30 6.87 7.82 -2.81
C VAL A 30 6.80 7.37 -1.34
N ALA A 31 6.51 8.31 -0.45
CA ALA A 31 6.11 8.02 0.93
C ALA A 31 4.59 7.80 0.98
N VAL A 32 4.15 6.79 1.73
CA VAL A 32 2.74 6.40 1.84
C VAL A 32 2.30 6.46 3.30
N ASN A 33 1.13 7.04 3.55
CA ASN A 33 0.42 7.04 4.84
C ASN A 33 -1.10 7.08 4.60
N ASP A 34 -1.63 6.04 3.99
CA ASP A 34 -3.00 5.99 3.49
C ASP A 34 -4.00 5.46 4.52
N PRO A 35 -5.18 6.07 4.68
CA PRO A 35 -6.25 5.49 5.49
C PRO A 35 -6.65 4.06 5.09
N LEU A 36 -6.78 3.19 6.09
CA LEU A 36 -7.33 1.84 5.94
C LEU A 36 -8.73 1.79 6.53
N ARG A 37 -9.71 1.42 5.71
CA ARG A 37 -11.14 1.40 6.06
C ARG A 37 -11.77 0.04 5.79
N THR A 38 -12.93 -0.21 6.38
CA THR A 38 -13.72 -1.44 6.15
C THR A 38 -14.39 -1.51 4.78
N GLY A 39 -14.56 -0.37 4.09
CA GLY A 39 -15.19 -0.31 2.78
C GLY A 39 -14.64 0.80 1.86
N PRO A 40 -15.11 0.84 0.61
CA PRO A 40 -14.78 1.92 -0.33
C PRO A 40 -15.55 3.22 -0.03
N GLU A 41 -16.59 3.19 0.79
CA GLU A 41 -17.38 4.37 1.12
C GLU A 41 -16.56 5.36 1.97
N PRO A 42 -16.64 6.68 1.71
CA PRO A 42 -15.85 7.69 2.45
C PRO A 42 -16.11 7.72 3.97
N ASP A 43 -17.31 7.33 4.39
CA ASP A 43 -17.78 7.28 5.78
C ASP A 43 -17.65 5.89 6.41
N SER A 44 -17.18 4.88 5.66
CA SER A 44 -16.89 3.55 6.21
C SER A 44 -15.87 3.63 7.35
N GLU A 45 -15.96 2.70 8.29
CA GLU A 45 -15.15 2.73 9.52
C GLU A 45 -13.65 2.78 9.22
N LEU A 46 -12.95 3.75 9.81
CA LEU A 46 -11.50 3.85 9.79
C LEU A 46 -10.91 2.84 10.79
N ILE A 47 -10.19 1.84 10.27
CA ILE A 47 -9.63 0.74 11.08
C ILE A 47 -8.11 0.83 11.25
N GLY A 48 -7.47 1.78 10.57
CA GLY A 48 -6.04 2.00 10.68
C GLY A 48 -5.47 2.74 9.48
N ASN A 49 -4.25 2.40 9.09
CA ASN A 49 -3.54 3.03 8.00
C ASN A 49 -2.48 2.12 7.37
N VAL A 50 -2.09 2.46 6.14
CA VAL A 50 -1.02 1.81 5.37
C VAL A 50 0.15 2.77 5.34
N GLN A 51 1.30 2.36 5.87
CA GLN A 51 2.51 3.19 5.93
C GLN A 51 3.69 2.55 5.24
N GLY A 52 4.49 3.34 4.53
CA GLY A 52 5.75 2.84 3.98
C GLY A 52 6.26 3.63 2.80
N ILE A 53 6.94 2.92 1.90
CA ILE A 53 7.55 3.48 0.70
C ILE A 53 7.23 2.65 -0.53
N SER A 54 7.09 3.34 -1.67
CA SER A 54 6.88 2.75 -2.98
C SER A 54 7.89 3.33 -3.96
N LEU A 55 8.59 2.45 -4.69
CA LEU A 55 9.50 2.84 -5.76
C LEU A 55 8.90 2.47 -7.12
N LEU A 56 8.68 3.46 -7.97
CA LEU A 56 8.26 3.29 -9.36
C LEU A 56 9.46 2.84 -10.20
N ALA A 57 9.74 1.54 -10.19
CA ALA A 57 10.92 0.92 -10.80
C ALA A 57 10.64 0.18 -12.12
N GLY A 58 9.40 0.16 -12.61
CA GLY A 58 9.04 -0.47 -13.88
C GLY A 58 8.66 0.54 -14.97
N SER A 59 8.73 0.13 -16.24
CA SER A 59 8.29 0.92 -17.39
C SER A 59 6.76 1.02 -17.54
N ASN A 60 6.01 0.17 -16.85
CA ASN A 60 4.55 0.02 -17.00
C ASN A 60 3.81 0.29 -15.67
N ALA A 61 4.12 1.39 -14.98
CA ALA A 61 3.53 1.73 -13.67
C ALA A 61 3.70 0.66 -12.56
N SER A 62 4.63 -0.28 -12.74
CA SER A 62 4.95 -1.28 -11.72
C SER A 62 5.77 -0.65 -10.60
N SER A 63 5.34 -0.88 -9.36
CA SER A 63 6.02 -0.43 -8.15
C SER A 63 6.54 -1.61 -7.33
N THR A 64 7.70 -1.40 -6.70
CA THR A 64 8.17 -2.24 -5.59
C THR A 64 7.86 -1.50 -4.30
N GLN A 65 7.14 -2.15 -3.40
CA GLN A 65 6.57 -1.52 -2.22
C GLN A 65 7.05 -2.22 -0.97
N TYR A 66 7.52 -1.44 0.01
CA TYR A 66 7.64 -1.86 1.40
C TYR A 66 6.58 -1.08 2.17
N ILE A 67 5.47 -1.75 2.49
CA ILE A 67 4.32 -1.13 3.15
C ILE A 67 3.83 -2.00 4.31
N GLU A 68 3.26 -1.35 5.32
CA GLU A 68 2.75 -1.97 6.52
C GLU A 68 1.28 -1.57 6.72
N PHE A 69 0.42 -2.56 6.90
CA PHE A 69 -1.00 -2.39 7.20
C PHE A 69 -1.16 -2.43 8.71
N GLY A 70 -1.23 -1.25 9.33
CA GLY A 70 -1.43 -1.09 10.77
C GLY A 70 -2.91 -1.05 11.12
N PHE A 71 -3.33 -1.85 12.09
CA PHE A 71 -4.69 -1.86 12.62
C PHE A 71 -4.75 -1.14 13.97
N ASN A 72 -5.65 -0.17 14.10
CA ASN A 72 -5.79 0.69 15.28
C ASN A 72 -7.14 0.51 15.99
N THR A 73 -8.00 -0.38 15.49
CA THR A 73 -9.30 -0.72 16.08
C THR A 73 -9.58 -2.22 15.97
N GLY A 74 -10.67 -2.67 16.59
CA GLY A 74 -11.16 -4.04 16.48
C GLY A 74 -10.23 -5.11 17.09
N LYS A 75 -10.40 -6.36 16.64
CA LYS A 75 -9.70 -7.54 17.18
C LYS A 75 -8.17 -7.41 17.10
N PHE A 76 -7.66 -6.77 16.05
CA PHE A 76 -6.23 -6.69 15.76
C PHE A 76 -5.60 -5.35 16.14
N ASN A 77 -6.27 -4.54 16.96
CA ASN A 77 -5.76 -3.24 17.41
C ASN A 77 -4.31 -3.35 17.94
N GLY A 78 -3.44 -2.47 17.43
CA GLY A 78 -2.00 -2.42 17.75
C GLY A 78 -1.14 -3.43 16.98
N SER A 79 -1.73 -4.25 16.12
CA SER A 79 -1.04 -5.24 15.28
C SER A 79 -0.90 -4.75 13.85
N SER A 80 -0.01 -5.40 13.08
CA SER A 80 0.19 -5.03 11.68
C SER A 80 0.70 -6.17 10.82
N LEU A 81 0.50 -6.04 9.50
CA LEU A 81 1.04 -6.93 8.48
C LEU A 81 2.00 -6.15 7.58
N SER A 82 3.20 -6.68 7.36
CA SER A 82 4.23 -6.07 6.51
C SER A 82 4.28 -6.77 5.16
N VAL A 83 4.30 -5.99 4.10
CA VAL A 83 4.41 -6.43 2.71
C VAL A 83 5.69 -5.89 2.11
N PHE A 84 6.44 -6.75 1.43
CA PHE A 84 7.54 -6.34 0.57
C PHE A 84 7.49 -7.09 -0.75
N SER A 85 6.99 -6.43 -1.81
CA SER A 85 6.78 -7.10 -3.10
C SER A 85 6.70 -6.13 -4.27
N ARG A 86 6.79 -6.69 -5.47
CA ARG A 86 6.32 -6.07 -6.72
C ARG A 86 4.83 -6.38 -6.87
N GLY A 87 4.03 -5.41 -7.28
CA GLY A 87 2.56 -5.49 -7.28
C GLY A 87 1.87 -6.49 -8.23
N ASP A 88 2.50 -7.44 -8.90
CA ASP A 88 1.78 -8.35 -9.82
C ASP A 88 2.53 -9.71 -9.89
N PRO A 89 1.88 -10.89 -9.73
CA PRO A 89 0.43 -11.20 -9.59
C PRO A 89 -0.16 -11.12 -8.17
N GLY A 90 0.61 -10.65 -7.20
CA GLY A 90 0.19 -10.57 -5.81
C GLY A 90 1.31 -10.04 -4.93
N LEU A 91 1.00 -9.80 -3.66
CA LEU A 91 1.91 -9.22 -2.69
C LEU A 91 2.35 -10.27 -1.68
N ALA A 92 3.65 -10.34 -1.40
CA ALA A 92 4.18 -11.18 -0.34
C ALA A 92 4.03 -10.50 1.02
N VAL A 93 3.37 -11.17 1.98
CA VAL A 93 3.41 -10.80 3.39
C VAL A 93 4.68 -11.39 3.98
N VAL A 94 5.59 -10.52 4.41
CA VAL A 94 6.93 -10.87 4.87
C VAL A 94 7.10 -10.82 6.39
N GLY A 95 6.06 -10.40 7.10
CA GLY A 95 6.08 -10.29 8.55
C GLY A 95 4.82 -9.64 9.11
N GLY A 96 4.82 -9.47 10.42
CA GLY A 96 3.82 -8.70 11.14
C GLY A 96 4.24 -8.44 12.58
N ARG A 97 3.53 -7.53 13.24
CA ARG A 97 3.72 -7.18 14.66
C ARG A 97 2.46 -7.47 15.46
N GLY A 98 2.61 -7.56 16.78
CA GLY A 98 1.50 -7.82 17.70
C GLY A 98 0.95 -9.23 17.49
N GLN A 99 -0.36 -9.34 17.29
CA GLN A 99 -1.03 -10.62 17.04
C GLN A 99 -0.62 -11.30 15.72
N PHE A 100 0.04 -10.57 14.83
CA PHE A 100 0.59 -11.09 13.58
C PHE A 100 2.11 -11.34 13.67
N ALA A 101 2.65 -11.53 14.87
CA ALA A 101 4.05 -11.90 15.03
C ALA A 101 4.37 -13.16 14.21
N MET A 102 5.49 -13.12 13.48
CA MET A 102 5.92 -14.19 12.57
C MET A 102 4.95 -14.47 11.41
N ALA A 103 4.05 -13.54 11.07
CA ALA A 103 3.12 -13.74 9.96
C ALA A 103 3.86 -13.90 8.62
N THR A 104 3.43 -14.89 7.83
CA THR A 104 3.84 -15.06 6.43
C THR A 104 2.63 -15.39 5.58
N GLY A 105 2.66 -15.04 4.30
CA GLY A 105 1.56 -15.35 3.39
C GLY A 105 1.51 -14.45 2.17
N THR A 106 0.29 -14.23 1.67
CA THR A 106 0.05 -13.47 0.45
C THR A 106 -1.09 -12.49 0.64
N ALA A 107 -1.04 -11.38 -0.10
CA ALA A 107 -2.16 -10.48 -0.27
C ALA A 107 -2.47 -10.29 -1.75
N GLN A 108 -3.74 -10.24 -2.08
CA GLN A 108 -4.23 -9.79 -3.38
C GLN A 108 -4.81 -8.40 -3.22
N PHE A 109 -4.79 -7.62 -4.28
CA PHE A 109 -5.44 -6.33 -4.30
C PHE A 109 -6.33 -6.17 -5.52
N ASN A 110 -7.42 -5.44 -5.33
CA ASN A 110 -8.40 -5.15 -6.36
C ASN A 110 -8.65 -3.64 -6.40
N PRO A 111 -8.24 -2.94 -7.47
CA PRO A 111 -8.52 -1.52 -7.61
C PRO A 111 -10.03 -1.29 -7.77
N ILE A 112 -10.62 -0.49 -6.87
CA ILE A 112 -12.04 -0.08 -6.93
C ILE A 112 -12.17 1.26 -7.66
N LEU A 113 -11.25 2.19 -7.39
CA LEU A 113 -11.22 3.52 -8.00
C LEU A 113 -9.78 3.91 -8.28
N ILE A 114 -9.49 4.40 -9.49
CA ILE A 114 -8.22 5.05 -9.83
C ILE A 114 -8.55 6.31 -10.63
N ASN A 115 -8.20 7.48 -10.09
CA ASN A 115 -8.21 8.74 -10.81
C ASN A 115 -6.98 9.59 -10.42
N SER A 116 -6.89 10.82 -10.92
CA SER A 116 -5.70 11.67 -10.74
C SER A 116 -5.43 12.12 -9.31
N THR A 117 -6.41 12.03 -8.42
CA THR A 117 -6.30 12.54 -7.03
C THR A 117 -6.60 11.51 -5.97
N ASN A 118 -7.36 10.46 -6.31
CA ASN A 118 -7.82 9.45 -5.38
C ASN A 118 -7.62 8.05 -5.97
N VAL A 119 -7.12 7.14 -5.14
CA VAL A 119 -7.03 5.72 -5.46
C VAL A 119 -7.64 4.92 -4.30
N ILE A 120 -8.58 4.03 -4.60
CA ILE A 120 -9.19 3.13 -3.62
C ILE A 120 -8.87 1.70 -4.03
N ILE A 121 -8.21 0.97 -3.14
CA ILE A 121 -7.78 -0.41 -3.36
C ILE A 121 -8.29 -1.28 -2.22
N GLU A 122 -8.99 -2.35 -2.59
CA GLU A 122 -9.34 -3.44 -1.68
C GLU A 122 -8.15 -4.39 -1.56
N PHE A 123 -7.90 -4.90 -0.35
CA PHE A 123 -6.85 -5.88 -0.10
C PHE A 123 -7.42 -7.11 0.59
N ASN A 124 -7.08 -8.28 0.08
CA ASN A 124 -7.44 -9.58 0.62
C ASN A 124 -6.19 -10.31 1.08
N PHE A 125 -6.03 -10.46 2.40
CA PHE A 125 -4.87 -11.10 3.03
C PHE A 125 -5.17 -12.55 3.38
N THR A 126 -4.21 -13.44 3.10
CA THR A 126 -4.17 -14.80 3.64
C THR A 126 -2.82 -14.99 4.32
N VAL A 127 -2.85 -15.15 5.64
CA VAL A 127 -1.65 -15.19 6.47
C VAL A 127 -1.70 -16.34 7.46
N VAL A 128 -0.53 -16.92 7.73
CA VAL A 128 -0.29 -17.85 8.84
C VAL A 128 0.53 -17.11 9.88
N HIS A 129 0.07 -17.09 11.12
CA HIS A 129 0.73 -16.47 12.27
C HIS A 129 0.52 -17.33 13.53
N TYR A 130 1.24 -17.00 14.62
CA TYR A 130 1.23 -17.74 15.89
C TYR A 130 0.52 -16.96 17.00
#